data_AF-A0A1W9TPD1-F1
#
_entry.id   AF-A0A1W9TPD1-F1
#
_cell.length_a   1.000
_cell.length_b   1.000
_cell.length_c   1.000
_cell.angle_alpha   90.00
_cell.angle_beta   90.00
_cell.angle_gamma   90.00
#
_symmetry.space_group_name_H-M   'P 1'
#
loop_
_entity.id
_entity.type
_entity.pdbx_description
1 polymer ?
#
loop_
_entity_poly.entity_id
_entity_poly.type
_entity_poly.pdbx_seq_one_letter_code
_entity_poly.pdbx_strand_id
1 'polypeptide(L)'
;MKFMRDFSNFYNKRFIWAISLFFGFIFNLPQVSFAYPLKERRSLQRSIMDYRSRLNPGYEKVRRKKTKYIIVHTSELGLKMTLRVVSKGKRLRNGRRTHGGHAHYVIARNGRTYRVLDKKYVADHAGLSMWNGETDISNISIGIELVGYHYGSITESQYRSVGILINILQWVYGLDDRAVLTHSQVAYGKPNRWFRKNQRGRKRCASNFIREKAGLEATWSYDPDVRSGRLLADLQLSKIYYGRRKYYAKTDDGNVITQSNTAWSIAGEDYDSRTTVYKFPVNQENSISLIKSHDPIKTISDRLTAWSFAGQAYDLKTTIYFLPSGRIKVGSMISDWDDLPAKTKLIVGYRGPYRLDNGQSAYEIAGLKYKDRKTIYYLPPKKLLAGDKINDFKGLPKGTLIFLPTT
;
A
#
# COMPACT_ATOMS: atom_id res chain seq x y z
N MET A 1 65.88 -1.60 41.42
CA MET A 1 65.28 -1.62 42.77
C MET A 1 65.14 -0.18 43.24
N LYS A 2 63.90 0.30 43.52
CA LYS A 2 63.51 1.69 43.88
C LYS A 2 63.88 2.78 42.83
N PHE A 3 63.04 3.73 42.36
CA PHE A 3 61.82 4.44 42.80
C PHE A 3 62.11 5.81 43.46
N MET A 4 61.58 6.89 42.86
CA MET A 4 61.76 8.33 43.22
C MET A 4 63.21 8.85 43.09
N ARG A 5 63.52 10.12 42.80
CA ARG A 5 62.77 11.38 42.54
C ARG A 5 63.70 12.31 41.71
N ASP A 6 63.33 13.46 41.13
CA ASP A 6 62.08 14.26 41.08
C ASP A 6 62.05 15.09 39.78
N PHE A 7 60.92 15.71 39.41
CA PHE A 7 60.85 16.99 38.67
C PHE A 7 59.44 17.60 38.81
N SER A 8 59.34 18.69 39.57
CA SER A 8 58.06 19.30 39.93
C SER A 8 57.60 20.38 38.95
N ASN A 9 56.28 20.41 38.74
CA ASN A 9 55.45 21.59 38.52
C ASN A 9 55.96 22.74 37.63
N PHE A 10 55.33 22.88 36.45
CA PHE A 10 54.75 24.18 36.09
C PHE A 10 53.36 24.01 35.43
N TYR A 11 52.36 23.71 36.27
CA TYR A 11 50.94 23.63 35.88
C TYR A 11 50.39 25.01 35.49
N ASN A 12 50.34 25.32 34.19
CA ASN A 12 49.80 26.59 33.73
C ASN A 12 48.27 26.54 33.54
N LYS A 13 47.52 26.90 34.59
CA LYS A 13 46.04 26.85 34.65
C LYS A 13 45.28 27.68 33.58
N ARG A 14 45.98 28.42 32.72
CA ARG A 14 45.38 29.21 31.62
C ARG A 14 45.14 28.42 30.33
N PHE A 15 45.79 27.26 30.13
CA PHE A 15 45.63 26.50 28.88
C PHE A 15 44.32 25.68 28.81
N ILE A 16 43.79 25.25 29.97
CA ILE A 16 42.58 24.41 30.04
C ILE A 16 41.31 25.18 29.69
N TRP A 17 41.22 26.47 30.06
CA TRP A 17 40.05 27.32 29.75
C TRP A 17 39.90 27.63 28.25
N ALA A 18 40.99 27.69 27.49
CA ALA A 18 40.95 27.92 26.05
C ALA A 18 40.33 26.73 25.28
N ILE A 19 40.59 25.50 25.74
CA ILE A 19 40.03 24.28 25.13
C ILE A 19 38.55 24.09 25.53
N SER A 20 38.16 24.45 26.76
CA SER A 20 36.76 24.41 27.19
C SER A 20 35.85 25.40 26.43
N LEU A 21 36.36 26.55 25.99
CA LEU A 21 35.60 27.49 25.17
C LEU A 21 35.43 27.03 23.71
N PHE A 22 36.36 26.24 23.17
CA PHE A 22 36.22 25.71 21.81
C PHE A 22 35.27 24.50 21.72
N PHE A 23 35.23 23.64 22.74
CA PHE A 23 34.26 22.54 22.81
C PHE A 23 32.82 23.00 23.12
N GLY A 24 32.64 24.18 23.72
CA GLY A 24 31.31 24.75 24.02
C GLY A 24 30.51 25.19 22.79
N PHE A 25 31.16 25.46 21.65
CA PHE A 25 30.50 26.02 20.46
C PHE A 25 30.05 24.98 19.42
N ILE A 26 30.59 23.75 19.45
CA ILE A 26 30.24 22.70 18.48
C ILE A 26 28.90 22.02 18.85
N PHE A 27 28.52 22.01 20.13
CA PHE A 27 27.26 21.42 20.62
C PHE A 27 26.03 22.34 20.58
N ASN A 28 26.18 23.58 20.10
CA ASN A 28 25.07 24.51 19.84
C ASN A 28 24.96 24.91 18.36
N LEU A 29 25.41 24.05 17.44
CA LEU A 29 24.90 24.10 16.07
C LEU A 29 23.38 23.82 16.15
N PRO A 30 22.50 24.71 15.65
CA PRO A 30 21.09 24.38 15.54
C PRO A 30 21.00 23.13 14.66
N GLN A 31 20.36 22.08 15.17
CA GLN A 31 20.17 20.86 14.39
C GLN A 31 19.52 21.27 13.07
N VAL A 32 20.12 20.83 11.96
CA VAL A 32 19.65 21.16 10.62
C VAL A 32 18.35 20.39 10.40
N SER A 33 17.25 20.95 10.92
CA SER A 33 15.91 20.47 10.58
C SER A 33 15.82 20.45 9.05
N PHE A 34 15.25 19.39 8.49
CA PHE A 34 14.98 19.28 7.05
C PHE A 34 13.82 20.22 6.65
N ALA A 35 14.01 21.52 6.92
CA ALA A 35 13.09 22.58 6.59
C ALA A 35 13.10 22.79 5.07
N TYR A 36 12.08 22.24 4.40
CA TYR A 36 11.93 22.36 2.97
C TYR A 36 12.10 23.82 2.50
N PRO A 37 12.87 24.08 1.42
CA PRO A 37 13.11 25.42 0.92
C PRO A 37 11.81 26.20 0.73
N LEU A 38 11.84 27.51 1.00
CA LEU A 38 10.66 28.37 0.88
C LEU A 38 10.01 28.28 -0.52
N LYS A 39 10.83 28.04 -1.56
CA LYS A 39 10.38 27.77 -2.94
C LYS A 39 9.50 26.52 -3.02
N GLU A 40 9.88 25.41 -2.40
CA GLU A 40 9.09 24.17 -2.40
C GLU A 40 7.81 24.30 -1.58
N ARG A 41 7.88 24.94 -0.40
CA ARG A 41 6.68 25.24 0.40
C ARG A 41 5.67 26.09 -0.37
N ARG A 42 6.12 27.17 -1.02
CA ARG A 42 5.28 28.02 -1.89
C ARG A 42 4.76 27.25 -3.12
N SER A 43 5.57 26.39 -3.72
CA SER A 43 5.17 25.54 -4.86
C SER A 43 4.03 24.60 -4.48
N LEU A 44 4.18 23.83 -3.39
CA LEU A 44 3.11 22.96 -2.90
C LEU A 44 1.85 23.78 -2.57
N GLN A 45 1.99 24.88 -1.83
CA GLN A 45 0.84 25.72 -1.45
C GLN A 45 0.01 26.20 -2.64
N ARG A 46 0.66 26.53 -3.76
CA ARG A 46 0.02 26.92 -5.03
C ARG A 46 -0.57 25.73 -5.79
N SER A 47 0.03 24.54 -5.69
CA SER A 47 -0.46 23.33 -6.35
C SER A 47 -1.61 22.62 -5.60
N ILE A 48 -1.89 22.99 -4.34
CA ILE A 48 -3.01 22.42 -3.57
C ILE A 48 -4.33 22.74 -4.28
N MET A 49 -5.02 21.69 -4.73
CA MET A 49 -6.33 21.81 -5.35
C MET A 49 -7.37 22.16 -4.29
N ASP A 50 -8.06 23.29 -4.47
CA ASP A 50 -9.15 23.65 -3.56
C ASP A 50 -10.38 22.79 -3.83
N TYR A 51 -10.77 22.01 -2.83
CA TYR A 51 -11.92 21.12 -2.84
C TYR A 51 -13.00 21.57 -1.84
N ARG A 52 -12.81 22.71 -1.15
CA ARG A 52 -13.72 23.23 -0.12
C ARG A 52 -15.12 23.54 -0.65
N SER A 53 -15.24 23.94 -1.92
CA SER A 53 -16.52 24.13 -2.61
C SER A 53 -17.32 22.83 -2.81
N ARG A 54 -16.68 21.67 -2.70
CA ARG A 54 -17.31 20.34 -2.80
C ARG A 54 -17.74 19.78 -1.44
N LEU A 55 -17.49 20.46 -0.32
CA LEU A 55 -17.97 20.07 1.01
C LEU A 55 -19.52 19.95 1.01
N ASN A 56 -20.08 19.16 1.94
CA ASN A 56 -21.53 19.07 2.11
C ASN A 56 -22.06 20.41 2.68
N PRO A 57 -23.13 21.01 2.11
CA PRO A 57 -23.75 22.21 2.70
C PRO A 57 -24.25 21.99 4.14
N GLY A 58 -24.71 20.78 4.48
CA GLY A 58 -25.14 20.41 5.83
C GLY A 58 -24.00 20.16 6.84
N TYR A 59 -22.74 20.42 6.47
CA TYR A 59 -21.61 20.32 7.38
C TYR A 59 -21.45 21.61 8.21
N GLU A 60 -21.63 21.48 9.53
CA GLU A 60 -21.45 22.58 10.47
C GLU A 60 -19.96 22.91 10.68
N LYS A 61 -19.58 24.17 10.41
CA LYS A 61 -18.19 24.64 10.44
C LYS A 61 -17.79 25.19 11.82
N VAL A 62 -17.50 24.30 12.77
CA VAL A 62 -16.98 24.69 14.09
C VAL A 62 -15.52 25.14 13.98
N ARG A 63 -15.19 26.37 14.44
CA ARG A 63 -13.82 26.90 14.47
C ARG A 63 -13.00 26.18 15.55
N ARG A 64 -11.83 25.64 15.18
CA ARG A 64 -10.94 24.95 16.12
C ARG A 64 -10.24 25.97 17.04
N LYS A 65 -10.32 25.74 18.37
CA LYS A 65 -9.73 26.63 19.39
C LYS A 65 -8.20 26.52 19.49
N LYS A 66 -7.64 25.31 19.36
CA LYS A 66 -6.20 25.04 19.43
C LYS A 66 -5.83 23.88 18.50
N THR A 67 -4.65 23.90 17.91
CA THR A 67 -4.06 22.72 17.24
C THR A 67 -2.90 22.23 18.10
N LYS A 68 -2.91 20.95 18.49
CA LYS A 68 -1.83 20.26 19.21
C LYS A 68 -1.20 19.12 18.40
N TYR A 69 -1.91 18.58 17.40
CA TYR A 69 -1.45 17.41 16.64
C TYR A 69 -1.72 17.51 15.13
N ILE A 70 -0.96 16.74 14.36
CA ILE A 70 -1.26 16.41 12.96
C ILE A 70 -1.46 14.90 12.89
N ILE A 71 -2.60 14.43 12.40
CA ILE A 71 -2.93 13.00 12.35
C ILE A 71 -2.92 12.53 10.91
N VAL A 72 -2.00 11.63 10.59
CA VAL A 72 -1.88 10.97 9.28
C VAL A 72 -2.77 9.72 9.24
N HIS A 73 -3.50 9.56 8.15
CA HIS A 73 -4.37 8.42 7.86
C HIS A 73 -3.96 7.77 6.53
N THR A 74 -4.24 6.47 6.39
CA THR A 74 -4.50 5.86 5.08
C THR A 74 -6.01 5.77 4.91
N SER A 75 -6.52 6.13 3.74
CA SER A 75 -7.96 6.30 3.53
C SER A 75 -8.75 5.01 3.43
N GLU A 76 -8.07 3.87 3.24
CA GLU A 76 -8.62 2.54 2.98
C GLU A 76 -9.57 2.49 1.77
N LEU A 77 -9.36 3.41 0.81
CA LEU A 77 -10.19 3.69 -0.35
C LEU A 77 -9.33 4.33 -1.46
N GLY A 78 -9.71 4.18 -2.74
CA GLY A 78 -9.08 4.96 -3.80
C GLY A 78 -9.54 6.43 -3.83
N LEU A 79 -8.94 7.23 -4.72
CA LEU A 79 -9.00 8.70 -4.69
C LEU A 79 -10.43 9.24 -4.84
N LYS A 80 -11.17 8.75 -5.83
CA LYS A 80 -12.54 9.23 -6.12
C LYS A 80 -13.45 8.97 -4.94
N MET A 81 -13.34 7.79 -4.34
CA MET A 81 -14.15 7.39 -3.19
C MET A 81 -13.72 8.13 -1.91
N THR A 82 -12.42 8.33 -1.70
CA THR A 82 -11.88 9.10 -0.58
C THR A 82 -12.41 10.52 -0.61
N LEU A 83 -12.22 11.25 -1.72
CA LEU A 83 -12.72 12.62 -1.89
C LEU A 83 -14.23 12.72 -1.66
N ARG A 84 -15.03 11.78 -2.20
CA ARG A 84 -16.48 11.71 -1.94
C ARG A 84 -16.77 11.54 -0.46
N VAL A 85 -16.11 10.60 0.21
CA VAL A 85 -16.35 10.29 1.62
C VAL A 85 -15.98 11.45 2.52
N VAL A 86 -14.81 12.08 2.32
CA VAL A 86 -14.36 13.17 3.20
C VAL A 86 -15.12 14.47 2.98
N SER A 87 -15.62 14.73 1.77
CA SER A 87 -16.37 15.97 1.45
C SER A 87 -17.88 15.83 1.64
N LYS A 88 -18.50 14.71 1.24
CA LYS A 88 -19.96 14.51 1.26
C LYS A 88 -20.46 13.57 2.36
N GLY A 89 -19.59 12.73 2.92
CA GLY A 89 -19.88 11.90 4.09
C GLY A 89 -19.84 10.38 3.87
N LYS A 90 -19.81 9.68 5.01
CA LYS A 90 -19.82 8.22 5.16
C LYS A 90 -21.27 7.74 5.20
N ARG A 91 -21.58 6.63 4.51
CA ARG A 91 -22.87 5.92 4.66
C ARG A 91 -22.74 4.96 5.84
N LEU A 92 -23.68 5.04 6.77
CA LEU A 92 -23.75 4.19 7.96
C LEU A 92 -24.63 2.96 7.69
N ARG A 93 -24.49 1.91 8.51
CA ARG A 93 -25.25 0.65 8.35
C ARG A 93 -26.77 0.86 8.41
N ASN A 94 -27.23 1.81 9.22
CA ASN A 94 -28.65 2.20 9.36
C ASN A 94 -29.12 3.19 8.28
N GLY A 95 -28.51 3.19 7.09
CA GLY A 95 -28.88 4.04 5.95
C GLY A 95 -28.47 5.52 6.05
N ARG A 96 -28.34 6.06 7.28
CA ARG A 96 -27.95 7.46 7.55
C ARG A 96 -26.60 7.81 6.88
N ARG A 97 -26.40 9.09 6.58
CA ARG A 97 -25.12 9.64 6.12
C ARG A 97 -24.61 10.68 7.12
N THR A 98 -23.29 10.75 7.29
CA THR A 98 -22.66 11.91 7.92
C THR A 98 -22.59 13.07 6.93
N HIS A 99 -22.30 14.30 7.39
CA HIS A 99 -22.17 15.47 6.52
C HIS A 99 -20.75 15.66 5.95
N GLY A 100 -19.87 14.66 5.99
CA GLY A 100 -18.49 14.83 5.54
C GLY A 100 -17.68 15.69 6.51
N GLY A 101 -16.74 16.48 5.98
CA GLY A 101 -15.74 17.17 6.78
C GLY A 101 -14.82 16.22 7.54
N HIS A 102 -14.49 15.06 6.96
CA HIS A 102 -13.73 14.01 7.64
C HIS A 102 -12.20 14.09 7.44
N ALA A 103 -11.70 15.13 6.78
CA ALA A 103 -10.27 15.44 6.66
C ALA A 103 -10.08 16.91 6.28
N HIS A 104 -8.92 17.48 6.58
CA HIS A 104 -8.54 18.80 6.06
C HIS A 104 -7.88 18.67 4.69
N TYR A 105 -7.03 17.65 4.53
CA TYR A 105 -6.26 17.40 3.31
C TYR A 105 -6.37 15.94 2.86
N VAL A 106 -6.34 15.71 1.55
CA VAL A 106 -6.20 14.39 0.92
C VAL A 106 -5.00 14.44 -0.03
N ILE A 107 -4.16 13.40 -0.05
CA ILE A 107 -3.01 13.29 -0.96
C ILE A 107 -3.14 12.00 -1.79
N ALA A 108 -3.33 12.17 -3.10
CA ALA A 108 -3.43 11.10 -4.08
C ALA A 108 -2.13 10.29 -4.20
N ARG A 109 -2.18 9.09 -4.82
CA ARG A 109 -1.00 8.23 -5.04
C ARG A 109 0.13 8.94 -5.79
N ASN A 110 -0.20 9.85 -6.71
CA ASN A 110 0.75 10.68 -7.45
C ASN A 110 1.25 11.94 -6.69
N GLY A 111 0.92 12.10 -5.41
CA GLY A 111 1.29 13.27 -4.59
C GLY A 111 0.35 14.49 -4.73
N ARG A 112 -0.61 14.48 -5.66
CA ARG A 112 -1.54 15.63 -5.80
C ARG A 112 -2.35 15.82 -4.53
N THR A 113 -2.25 17.04 -3.97
CA THR A 113 -2.84 17.40 -2.68
C THR A 113 -4.12 18.21 -2.86
N TYR A 114 -5.16 17.85 -2.13
CA TYR A 114 -6.49 18.46 -2.15
C TYR A 114 -6.81 19.03 -0.77
N ARG A 115 -7.33 20.27 -0.69
CA ARG A 115 -7.84 20.87 0.55
C ARG A 115 -9.35 20.74 0.61
N VAL A 116 -9.85 19.89 1.51
CA VAL A 116 -11.28 19.56 1.63
C VAL A 116 -11.98 20.43 2.67
N LEU A 117 -11.31 20.71 3.79
CA LEU A 117 -11.77 21.63 4.82
C LEU A 117 -10.72 22.71 5.05
N ASP A 118 -11.15 23.93 5.40
CA ASP A 118 -10.19 24.94 5.82
C ASP A 118 -9.55 24.56 7.15
N LYS A 119 -8.23 24.72 7.26
CA LYS A 119 -7.44 24.36 8.45
C LYS A 119 -7.92 25.03 9.75
N LYS A 120 -8.73 26.11 9.68
CA LYS A 120 -9.31 26.77 10.87
C LYS A 120 -10.55 26.07 11.48
N TYR A 121 -11.14 25.08 10.80
CA TYR A 121 -12.32 24.35 11.27
C TYR A 121 -11.99 22.93 11.74
N VAL A 122 -12.88 22.29 12.51
CA VAL A 122 -12.69 20.96 13.11
C VAL A 122 -13.15 19.83 12.18
N ALA A 123 -12.24 19.12 11.51
CA ALA A 123 -12.60 17.91 10.78
C ALA A 123 -12.85 16.70 11.72
N ASP A 124 -13.92 15.93 11.50
CA ASP A 124 -14.16 14.67 12.23
C ASP A 124 -13.42 13.49 11.56
N HIS A 125 -12.16 13.29 11.95
CA HIS A 125 -11.30 12.24 11.39
C HIS A 125 -10.88 11.18 12.41
N ALA A 126 -10.64 11.55 13.67
CA ALA A 126 -10.10 10.63 14.66
C ALA A 126 -11.19 9.74 15.30
N GLY A 127 -12.40 10.28 15.48
CA GLY A 127 -13.46 9.67 16.30
C GLY A 127 -12.95 9.36 17.71
N LEU A 128 -13.39 8.23 18.28
CA LEU A 128 -12.93 7.76 19.61
C LEU A 128 -11.40 7.61 19.67
N SER A 129 -10.73 8.59 20.25
CA SER A 129 -9.28 8.76 20.18
C SER A 129 -8.76 9.45 21.43
N MET A 130 -7.51 9.14 21.78
CA MET A 130 -6.81 9.71 22.93
C MET A 130 -5.32 9.81 22.62
N TRP A 131 -4.64 10.86 23.08
CA TRP A 131 -3.19 10.91 23.13
C TRP A 131 -2.69 11.76 24.29
N ASN A 132 -1.87 11.17 25.15
CA ASN A 132 -1.28 11.84 26.32
C ASN A 132 -2.32 12.52 27.22
N GLY A 133 -3.43 11.83 27.49
CA GLY A 133 -4.54 12.30 28.31
C GLY A 133 -5.61 13.12 27.58
N GLU A 134 -5.27 13.73 26.44
CA GLU A 134 -6.24 14.48 25.62
C GLU A 134 -7.17 13.50 24.89
N THR A 135 -8.49 13.71 24.96
CA THR A 135 -9.49 12.94 24.19
C THR A 135 -9.98 13.71 22.95
N ASP A 136 -10.78 13.05 22.11
CA ASP A 136 -11.47 13.65 20.97
C ASP A 136 -10.54 14.44 20.03
N ILE A 137 -9.44 13.77 19.64
CA ILE A 137 -8.29 14.36 18.95
C ILE A 137 -8.68 15.16 17.69
N SER A 138 -9.80 14.84 17.01
CA SER A 138 -10.42 15.66 15.96
C SER A 138 -10.50 17.15 16.33
N ASN A 139 -10.90 17.46 17.57
CA ASN A 139 -11.12 18.81 18.09
C ASN A 139 -9.83 19.63 18.23
N ILE A 140 -8.66 18.98 18.27
CA ILE A 140 -7.35 19.60 18.54
C ILE A 140 -6.30 19.28 17.47
N SER A 141 -6.68 18.81 16.28
CA SER A 141 -5.71 18.36 15.27
C SER A 141 -6.06 18.62 13.82
N ILE A 142 -5.07 18.43 12.94
CA ILE A 142 -5.22 18.42 11.48
C ILE A 142 -5.16 16.97 10.97
N GLY A 143 -6.29 16.40 10.55
CA GLY A 143 -6.31 15.15 9.77
C GLY A 143 -5.85 15.31 8.32
N ILE A 144 -4.91 14.46 7.89
CA ILE A 144 -4.42 14.32 6.51
C ILE A 144 -4.63 12.87 6.05
N GLU A 145 -5.32 12.68 4.93
CA GLU A 145 -5.60 11.37 4.32
C GLU A 145 -4.63 11.05 3.18
N LEU A 146 -3.84 10.00 3.31
CA LEU A 146 -3.05 9.45 2.22
C LEU A 146 -3.89 8.39 1.50
N VAL A 147 -4.14 8.57 0.20
CA VAL A 147 -4.91 7.61 -0.59
C VAL A 147 -4.18 6.27 -0.64
N GLY A 148 -4.88 5.20 -0.30
CA GLY A 148 -4.33 3.85 -0.23
C GLY A 148 -4.73 3.12 1.05
N TYR A 149 -4.07 2.00 1.30
CA TYR A 149 -4.41 1.05 2.37
C TYR A 149 -3.25 0.87 3.34
N HIS A 150 -3.55 0.58 4.61
CA HIS A 150 -2.55 0.37 5.66
C HIS A 150 -1.62 -0.84 5.43
N TYR A 151 -2.01 -1.78 4.57
CA TYR A 151 -1.20 -2.93 4.16
C TYR A 151 -0.43 -2.70 2.85
N GLY A 152 -0.64 -1.58 2.16
CA GLY A 152 0.09 -1.20 0.95
C GLY A 152 1.35 -0.35 1.24
N SER A 153 2.11 -0.05 0.20
CA SER A 153 3.13 1.00 0.26
C SER A 153 2.50 2.39 0.22
N ILE A 154 3.17 3.39 0.77
CA ILE A 154 2.90 4.81 0.54
C ILE A 154 3.95 5.27 -0.48
N THR A 155 3.56 5.98 -1.54
CA THR A 155 4.51 6.35 -2.60
C THR A 155 5.48 7.44 -2.16
N GLU A 156 6.64 7.53 -2.83
CA GLU A 156 7.57 8.65 -2.65
C GLU A 156 6.93 10.00 -2.99
N SER A 157 6.01 10.06 -3.96
CA SER A 157 5.25 11.27 -4.28
C SER A 157 4.30 11.67 -3.13
N GLN A 158 3.70 10.70 -2.44
CA GLN A 158 2.92 10.95 -1.22
C GLN A 158 3.82 11.40 -0.07
N TYR A 159 4.97 10.75 0.14
CA TYR A 159 5.94 11.14 1.17
C TYR A 159 6.49 12.56 0.97
N ARG A 160 6.85 12.92 -0.27
CA ARG A 160 7.29 14.30 -0.60
C ARG A 160 6.20 15.32 -0.30
N SER A 161 4.97 15.09 -0.78
CA SER A 161 3.88 16.04 -0.58
C SER A 161 3.42 16.13 0.87
N VAL A 162 3.39 15.01 1.61
CA VAL A 162 3.01 15.00 3.02
C VAL A 162 4.09 15.62 3.91
N GLY A 163 5.38 15.38 3.64
CA GLY A 163 6.48 16.00 4.37
C GLY A 163 6.47 17.53 4.26
N ILE A 164 6.38 18.06 3.03
CA ILE A 164 6.27 19.51 2.80
C ILE A 164 5.00 20.08 3.48
N LEU A 165 3.86 19.37 3.38
CA LEU A 165 2.60 19.81 4.01
C LEU A 165 2.69 19.82 5.54
N ILE A 166 3.28 18.78 6.14
CA ILE A 166 3.50 18.66 7.59
C ILE A 166 4.42 19.79 8.06
N ASN A 167 5.55 20.03 7.39
CA ASN A 167 6.48 21.11 7.73
C ASN A 167 5.81 22.51 7.68
N ILE A 168 4.94 22.75 6.67
CA ILE A 168 4.13 23.98 6.62
C ILE A 168 3.17 24.08 7.82
N LEU A 169 2.48 22.98 8.16
CA LEU A 169 1.50 22.97 9.25
C LEU A 169 2.18 23.09 10.63
N GLN A 170 3.34 22.47 10.81
CA GLN A 170 4.18 22.63 11.99
C GLN A 170 4.59 24.08 12.20
N TRP A 171 5.10 24.75 11.15
CA TRP A 171 5.45 26.16 11.21
C TRP A 171 4.23 27.06 11.49
N VAL A 172 3.07 26.79 10.89
CA VAL A 172 1.82 27.55 11.10
C VAL A 172 1.26 27.42 12.52
N TYR A 173 1.50 26.30 13.21
CA TYR A 173 0.91 26.00 14.51
C TYR A 173 1.93 25.89 15.67
N GLY A 174 3.22 26.09 15.42
CA GLY A 174 4.29 25.94 16.41
C GLY A 174 4.42 24.51 16.94
N LEU A 175 4.29 23.51 16.06
CA LEU A 175 4.31 22.09 16.44
C LEU A 175 5.67 21.45 16.16
N ASP A 176 6.11 20.58 17.06
CA ASP A 176 7.28 19.71 16.87
C ASP A 176 6.92 18.43 16.08
N ASP A 177 7.89 17.54 15.91
CA ASP A 177 7.68 16.25 15.24
C ASP A 177 6.88 15.25 16.08
N ARG A 178 6.92 15.38 17.41
CA ARG A 178 6.18 14.53 18.37
C ARG A 178 4.68 14.80 18.35
N ALA A 179 4.26 15.96 17.85
CA ALA A 179 2.89 16.32 17.55
C ALA A 179 2.34 15.65 16.27
N VAL A 180 3.19 15.11 15.39
CA VAL A 180 2.75 14.33 14.23
C VAL A 180 2.57 12.88 14.65
N LEU A 181 1.37 12.34 14.45
CA LEU A 181 0.98 10.98 14.84
C LEU A 181 0.17 10.31 13.73
N THR A 182 0.00 8.99 13.79
CA THR A 182 -0.91 8.25 12.90
C THR A 182 -2.29 8.06 13.55
N HIS A 183 -3.31 7.74 12.76
CA HIS A 183 -4.62 7.42 13.32
C HIS A 183 -4.59 6.15 14.19
N SER A 184 -3.79 5.15 13.83
CA SER A 184 -3.60 3.94 14.64
C SER A 184 -2.88 4.19 15.97
N GLN A 185 -2.02 5.21 16.08
CA GLN A 185 -1.45 5.64 17.37
C GLN A 185 -2.50 6.27 18.30
N VAL A 186 -3.47 7.03 17.78
CA VAL A 186 -4.44 7.76 18.63
C VAL A 186 -5.77 7.04 18.82
N ALA A 187 -6.16 6.11 17.93
CA ALA A 187 -7.44 5.42 18.00
C ALA A 187 -7.46 4.32 19.08
N TYR A 188 -8.37 4.45 20.03
CA TYR A 188 -8.63 3.46 21.08
C TYR A 188 -10.06 2.91 21.00
N GLY A 189 -10.31 1.75 21.59
CA GLY A 189 -11.62 1.09 21.68
C GLY A 189 -12.11 1.00 23.13
N LYS A 190 -13.43 1.00 23.31
CA LYS A 190 -14.12 0.74 24.58
C LYS A 190 -14.02 -0.76 24.97
N PRO A 191 -14.30 -1.11 26.25
CA PRO A 191 -14.43 -2.51 26.66
C PRO A 191 -15.37 -3.31 25.78
N ASN A 192 -15.09 -4.60 25.63
CA ASN A 192 -15.83 -5.54 24.80
C ASN A 192 -15.58 -6.97 25.32
N ARG A 193 -16.21 -7.98 24.70
CA ARG A 193 -16.14 -9.39 25.17
C ARG A 193 -14.73 -9.95 25.36
N TRP A 194 -13.73 -9.43 24.65
CA TRP A 194 -12.34 -9.87 24.72
C TRP A 194 -11.50 -9.05 25.71
N PHE A 195 -11.88 -7.80 25.97
CA PHE A 195 -11.05 -6.83 26.71
C PHE A 195 -11.90 -6.00 27.67
N ARG A 196 -11.66 -6.14 28.97
CA ARG A 196 -12.45 -5.53 30.05
C ARG A 196 -12.15 -4.04 30.31
N LYS A 197 -11.16 -3.45 29.62
CA LYS A 197 -10.76 -2.03 29.77
C LYS A 197 -10.69 -1.35 28.40
N ASN A 198 -10.62 -0.01 28.39
CA ASN A 198 -10.27 0.74 27.18
C ASN A 198 -8.90 0.28 26.66
N GLN A 199 -8.71 0.24 25.34
CA GLN A 199 -7.52 -0.32 24.73
C GLN A 199 -7.08 0.40 23.46
N ARG A 200 -5.77 0.47 23.22
CA ARG A 200 -5.24 0.99 21.95
C ARG A 200 -5.58 0.05 20.77
N GLY A 201 -5.46 0.52 19.54
CA GLY A 201 -5.48 -0.34 18.36
C GLY A 201 -6.84 -0.57 17.70
N ARG A 202 -7.86 0.24 18.01
CA ARG A 202 -9.17 0.21 17.31
C ARG A 202 -9.05 0.39 15.79
N LYS A 203 -7.95 1.00 15.32
CA LYS A 203 -7.65 1.24 13.90
C LYS A 203 -6.23 0.82 13.55
N ARG A 204 -6.04 0.45 12.28
CA ARG A 204 -4.75 0.09 11.68
C ARG A 204 -4.30 1.09 10.59
N CYS A 205 -5.14 2.04 10.18
CA CYS A 205 -4.78 3.05 9.19
C CYS A 205 -3.50 3.82 9.57
N ALA A 206 -2.67 4.09 8.55
CA ALA A 206 -1.33 4.65 8.63
C ALA A 206 -0.33 3.89 9.54
N SER A 207 -0.55 2.60 9.87
CA SER A 207 0.47 1.79 10.56
C SER A 207 1.71 1.49 9.71
N ASN A 208 1.61 1.70 8.40
CA ASN A 208 2.67 1.64 7.40
C ASN A 208 3.42 2.97 7.17
N PHE A 209 3.06 4.05 7.88
CA PHE A 209 3.68 5.37 7.70
C PHE A 209 5.10 5.41 8.28
N ILE A 210 6.08 5.63 7.40
CA ILE A 210 7.50 5.77 7.73
C ILE A 210 7.80 7.26 7.92
N ARG A 211 7.99 7.68 9.16
CA ARG A 211 8.17 9.08 9.56
C ARG A 211 9.33 9.78 8.84
N GLU A 212 10.43 9.07 8.71
CA GLU A 212 11.70 9.57 8.16
C GLU A 212 11.56 9.91 6.67
N LYS A 213 10.75 9.14 5.92
CA LYS A 213 10.43 9.46 4.52
C LYS A 213 9.61 10.75 4.37
N ALA A 214 8.91 11.18 5.42
CA ALA A 214 8.25 12.49 5.48
C ALA A 214 9.14 13.60 6.06
N GLY A 215 10.44 13.35 6.28
CA GLY A 215 11.38 14.31 6.85
C GLY A 215 11.22 14.52 8.37
N LEU A 216 10.58 13.59 9.07
CA LEU A 216 10.35 13.68 10.51
C LEU A 216 11.38 12.88 11.31
N GLU A 217 11.83 13.47 12.40
CA GLU A 217 12.75 12.93 13.39
C GLU A 217 12.06 11.95 14.38
N ALA A 218 12.86 11.52 15.36
CA ALA A 218 12.48 10.61 16.42
C ALA A 218 11.27 11.12 17.22
N THR A 219 10.35 10.20 17.52
CA THR A 219 9.08 10.50 18.19
C THR A 219 9.05 9.91 19.61
N TRP A 220 7.86 9.78 20.18
CA TRP A 220 7.62 9.12 21.47
C TRP A 220 8.23 7.71 21.51
N SER A 221 8.94 7.38 22.59
CA SER A 221 9.54 6.05 22.83
C SER A 221 8.58 5.06 23.50
N TYR A 222 7.33 5.46 23.75
CA TYR A 222 6.25 4.65 24.32
C TYR A 222 4.90 5.35 24.07
N ASP A 223 3.80 4.61 24.21
CA ASP A 223 2.46 5.18 24.25
C ASP A 223 2.16 5.77 25.65
N PRO A 224 1.92 7.09 25.78
CA PRO A 224 1.79 7.73 27.08
C PRO A 224 0.52 7.32 27.84
N ASP A 225 -0.55 6.92 27.14
CA ASP A 225 -1.81 6.50 27.77
C ASP A 225 -1.77 5.03 28.21
N VAL A 226 -0.98 4.22 27.52
CA VAL A 226 -0.64 2.86 27.98
C VAL A 226 0.27 2.93 29.20
N ARG A 227 1.34 3.74 29.15
CA ARG A 227 2.29 3.86 30.27
C ARG A 227 1.64 4.40 31.54
N SER A 228 0.64 5.28 31.41
CA SER A 228 -0.14 5.79 32.55
C SER A 228 -1.34 4.92 32.93
N GLY A 229 -1.52 3.73 32.34
CA GLY A 229 -2.62 2.82 32.65
C GLY A 229 -4.02 3.25 32.20
N ARG A 230 -4.15 4.34 31.42
CA ARG A 230 -5.44 4.80 30.86
C ARG A 230 -5.98 3.85 29.79
N LEU A 231 -5.09 3.16 29.06
CA LEU A 231 -5.41 2.19 28.03
C LEU A 231 -4.60 0.90 28.19
N LEU A 232 -5.19 -0.23 27.82
CA LEU A 232 -4.43 -1.45 27.53
C LEU A 232 -3.62 -1.30 26.23
N ALA A 233 -2.43 -1.90 26.21
CA ALA A 233 -1.54 -1.90 25.06
C ALA A 233 -2.07 -2.74 23.90
N ASP A 234 -1.84 -2.29 22.67
CA ASP A 234 -1.82 -3.16 21.49
C ASP A 234 -0.36 -3.54 21.22
N LEU A 235 -0.02 -4.83 21.37
CA LEU A 235 1.36 -5.31 21.26
C LEU A 235 1.92 -5.18 19.83
N GLN A 236 1.07 -5.27 18.79
CA GLN A 236 1.50 -5.14 17.40
C GLN A 236 1.86 -3.68 17.09
N LEU A 237 0.98 -2.74 17.46
CA LEU A 237 1.26 -1.31 17.29
C LEU A 237 2.40 -0.84 18.18
N SER A 238 2.50 -1.37 19.41
CA SER A 238 3.64 -1.09 20.29
C SER A 238 4.97 -1.48 19.65
N LYS A 239 5.04 -2.67 19.03
CA LYS A 239 6.22 -3.12 18.27
C LYS A 239 6.52 -2.26 17.04
N ILE A 240 5.50 -1.72 16.36
CA ILE A 240 5.66 -0.85 15.18
C ILE A 240 6.22 0.53 15.57
N TYR A 241 5.70 1.14 16.64
CA TYR A 241 6.04 2.54 16.99
C TYR A 241 7.15 2.69 18.03
N TYR A 242 7.28 1.75 18.96
CA TYR A 242 8.18 1.85 20.13
C TYR A 242 9.15 0.67 20.23
N GLY A 243 8.98 -0.38 19.41
CA GLY A 243 9.92 -1.48 19.32
C GLY A 243 11.27 -1.00 18.75
N ARG A 244 12.37 -1.62 19.20
CA ARG A 244 13.68 -1.44 18.56
C ARG A 244 13.56 -1.85 17.09
N ARG A 245 13.71 -0.88 16.18
CA ARG A 245 13.76 -1.16 14.74
C ARG A 245 14.95 -2.06 14.44
N LYS A 246 14.67 -3.28 14.00
CA LYS A 246 15.63 -4.01 13.18
C LYS A 246 15.69 -3.28 11.84
N TYR A 247 16.85 -2.72 11.52
CA TYR A 247 17.16 -2.22 10.18
C TYR A 247 17.26 -3.42 9.23
N TYR A 248 16.10 -3.91 8.79
CA TYR A 248 16.04 -4.55 7.48
C TYR A 248 16.29 -3.43 6.48
N ALA A 249 17.29 -3.60 5.61
CA ALA A 249 17.51 -2.74 4.46
C ALA A 249 16.33 -2.88 3.51
N LYS A 250 15.24 -2.18 3.82
CA LYS A 250 14.01 -2.19 3.04
C LYS A 250 14.29 -1.31 1.83
N THR A 251 14.60 -1.97 0.73
CA THR A 251 14.85 -1.41 -0.59
C THR A 251 13.82 -0.32 -0.93
N ASP A 252 14.25 0.67 -1.71
CA ASP A 252 13.46 1.88 -2.02
C ASP A 252 12.36 1.62 -3.07
N ASP A 253 11.74 0.45 -2.95
CA ASP A 253 10.84 -0.22 -3.88
C ASP A 253 9.42 0.37 -3.85
N GLY A 254 9.24 1.62 -3.38
CA GLY A 254 7.93 2.27 -3.25
C GLY A 254 7.14 2.30 -4.57
N ASN A 255 7.85 2.32 -5.70
CA ASN A 255 7.30 2.21 -7.06
C ASN A 255 7.74 0.94 -7.82
N VAL A 256 8.32 -0.05 -7.14
CA VAL A 256 8.76 -1.33 -7.73
C VAL A 256 7.76 -2.42 -7.37
N ILE A 257 7.25 -3.11 -8.39
CA ILE A 257 6.28 -4.19 -8.21
C ILE A 257 7.01 -5.43 -7.69
N THR A 258 6.60 -5.91 -6.52
CA THR A 258 7.09 -7.16 -5.92
C THR A 258 5.91 -8.02 -5.47
N GLN A 259 6.16 -9.27 -5.06
CA GLN A 259 5.12 -10.14 -4.47
C GLN A 259 4.40 -9.48 -3.26
N SER A 260 5.08 -8.59 -2.53
CA SER A 260 4.53 -7.88 -1.36
C SER A 260 4.13 -6.41 -1.63
N ASN A 261 4.46 -5.88 -2.81
CA ASN A 261 4.10 -4.52 -3.25
C ASN A 261 3.54 -4.58 -4.67
N THR A 262 2.26 -4.90 -4.81
CA THR A 262 1.58 -5.07 -6.10
C THR A 262 1.39 -3.75 -6.85
N ALA A 263 1.08 -3.81 -8.15
CA ALA A 263 0.67 -2.64 -8.93
C ALA A 263 -0.50 -1.88 -8.28
N TRP A 264 -1.45 -2.59 -7.66
CA TRP A 264 -2.54 -2.01 -6.89
C TRP A 264 -2.06 -1.34 -5.60
N SER A 265 -1.11 -1.91 -4.85
CA SER A 265 -0.58 -1.23 -3.66
C SER A 265 0.28 -0.01 -4.00
N ILE A 266 0.81 0.08 -5.22
CA ILE A 266 1.59 1.22 -5.73
C ILE A 266 0.70 2.32 -6.33
N ALA A 267 -0.23 1.97 -7.23
CA ALA A 267 -1.03 2.92 -8.01
C ALA A 267 -2.52 3.00 -7.60
N GLY A 268 -3.03 2.05 -6.81
CA GLY A 268 -4.43 2.03 -6.37
C GLY A 268 -5.41 1.91 -7.53
N GLU A 269 -6.52 2.66 -7.47
CA GLU A 269 -7.50 2.77 -8.56
C GLU A 269 -6.90 3.27 -9.89
N ASP A 270 -5.70 3.87 -9.90
CA ASP A 270 -5.05 4.35 -11.13
C ASP A 270 -4.18 3.27 -11.81
N TYR A 271 -4.08 2.04 -11.26
CA TYR A 271 -3.16 1.00 -11.77
C TYR A 271 -3.40 0.58 -13.24
N ASP A 272 -4.64 0.65 -13.72
CA ASP A 272 -5.05 0.34 -15.10
C ASP A 272 -5.30 1.60 -15.94
N SER A 273 -5.02 2.79 -15.41
CA SER A 273 -5.16 4.05 -16.13
C SER A 273 -4.20 4.14 -17.31
N ARG A 274 -4.68 4.70 -18.44
CA ARG A 274 -3.88 5.01 -19.63
C ARG A 274 -2.71 5.97 -19.35
N THR A 275 -2.71 6.68 -18.23
CA THR A 275 -1.63 7.57 -17.80
C THR A 275 -0.60 6.91 -16.90
N THR A 276 -0.79 5.64 -16.52
CA THR A 276 0.10 4.92 -15.59
C THR A 276 1.19 4.21 -16.37
N VAL A 277 2.43 4.70 -16.23
CA VAL A 277 3.61 4.19 -16.93
C VAL A 277 4.30 3.14 -16.09
N TYR A 278 4.33 1.91 -16.59
CA TYR A 278 5.10 0.81 -16.03
C TYR A 278 6.51 0.80 -16.63
N LYS A 279 7.55 0.92 -15.79
CA LYS A 279 8.95 0.83 -16.21
C LYS A 279 9.55 -0.51 -15.74
N PHE A 280 9.80 -1.40 -16.68
CA PHE A 280 10.40 -2.71 -16.42
C PHE A 280 11.93 -2.66 -16.62
N PRO A 281 12.71 -3.55 -15.96
CA PRO A 281 14.14 -3.70 -16.26
C PRO A 281 14.37 -4.08 -17.72
N VAL A 282 15.46 -3.57 -18.30
CA VAL A 282 15.75 -3.57 -19.76
C VAL A 282 15.75 -4.96 -20.42
N ASN A 283 15.84 -6.04 -19.63
CA ASN A 283 15.93 -7.41 -20.13
C ASN A 283 14.57 -8.14 -20.29
N GLN A 284 13.43 -7.42 -20.30
CA GLN A 284 12.08 -8.02 -20.28
C GLN A 284 11.27 -7.98 -21.60
N GLU A 285 11.80 -7.46 -22.71
CA GLU A 285 11.06 -7.37 -23.98
C GLU A 285 10.55 -8.75 -24.47
N ASN A 286 11.37 -9.80 -24.30
CA ASN A 286 11.01 -11.19 -24.64
C ASN A 286 9.89 -11.78 -23.75
N SER A 287 9.73 -11.33 -22.51
CA SER A 287 8.58 -11.76 -21.68
C SER A 287 7.28 -11.07 -22.09
N ILE A 288 7.35 -9.82 -22.57
CA ILE A 288 6.17 -9.06 -23.00
C ILE A 288 5.59 -9.66 -24.29
N SER A 289 6.44 -10.07 -25.25
CA SER A 289 5.98 -10.75 -26.47
C SER A 289 5.33 -12.12 -26.16
N LEU A 290 5.84 -12.86 -25.17
CA LEU A 290 5.25 -14.13 -24.71
C LEU A 290 3.88 -13.93 -24.01
N ILE A 291 3.75 -12.94 -23.14
CA ILE A 291 2.46 -12.61 -22.47
C ILE A 291 1.44 -12.10 -23.50
N LYS A 292 1.83 -11.15 -24.35
CA LYS A 292 0.97 -10.56 -25.40
C LYS A 292 0.79 -11.46 -26.63
N SER A 293 1.36 -12.65 -26.66
CA SER A 293 1.19 -13.57 -27.80
C SER A 293 -0.28 -13.90 -27.99
N HIS A 294 -0.73 -13.99 -29.25
CA HIS A 294 -2.08 -14.44 -29.59
C HIS A 294 -2.24 -15.97 -29.51
N ASP A 295 -1.22 -16.67 -28.98
CA ASP A 295 -1.32 -18.10 -28.72
C ASP A 295 -2.23 -18.35 -27.51
N PRO A 296 -3.32 -19.12 -27.65
CA PRO A 296 -4.19 -19.45 -26.52
C PRO A 296 -3.52 -20.35 -25.47
N ILE A 297 -2.48 -21.11 -25.85
CA ILE A 297 -1.75 -22.00 -24.94
C ILE A 297 -0.59 -21.23 -24.32
N LYS A 298 -0.69 -20.96 -23.01
CA LYS A 298 0.37 -20.34 -22.22
C LYS A 298 1.15 -21.39 -21.44
N THR A 299 2.43 -21.15 -21.16
CA THR A 299 3.29 -22.09 -20.41
C THR A 299 3.98 -21.37 -19.27
N ILE A 300 3.77 -21.85 -18.04
CA ILE A 300 4.36 -21.33 -16.81
C ILE A 300 5.85 -21.65 -16.76
N SER A 301 6.64 -20.69 -16.29
CA SER A 301 8.05 -20.82 -15.96
C SER A 301 8.36 -20.07 -14.66
N ASP A 302 9.57 -20.24 -14.14
CA ASP A 302 10.08 -19.58 -12.93
C ASP A 302 10.00 -18.04 -12.97
N ARG A 303 9.72 -17.45 -14.14
CA ARG A 303 9.57 -16.00 -14.36
C ARG A 303 8.17 -15.58 -14.84
N LEU A 304 7.32 -16.52 -15.27
CA LEU A 304 5.99 -16.26 -15.82
C LEU A 304 4.99 -17.22 -15.17
N THR A 305 4.26 -16.73 -14.17
CA THR A 305 3.34 -17.53 -13.36
C THR A 305 1.95 -17.65 -14.01
N ALA A 306 1.07 -18.43 -13.38
CA ALA A 306 -0.36 -18.44 -13.69
C ALA A 306 -0.94 -17.01 -13.80
N TRP A 307 -0.61 -16.15 -12.84
CA TRP A 307 -1.03 -14.76 -12.80
C TRP A 307 -0.47 -13.93 -13.96
N SER A 308 0.78 -14.15 -14.39
CA SER A 308 1.40 -13.44 -15.53
C SER A 308 0.62 -13.59 -16.84
N PHE A 309 -0.16 -14.67 -16.98
CA PHE A 309 -0.93 -14.98 -18.19
C PHE A 309 -2.44 -14.79 -18.03
N ALA A 310 -3.00 -15.11 -16.85
CA ALA A 310 -4.45 -15.08 -16.61
C ALA A 310 -4.92 -13.84 -15.83
N GLY A 311 -4.01 -13.13 -15.13
CA GLY A 311 -4.38 -12.05 -14.21
C GLY A 311 -5.46 -12.50 -13.21
N GLN A 312 -6.50 -11.68 -13.03
CA GLN A 312 -7.65 -11.99 -12.19
C GLN A 312 -8.45 -13.24 -12.62
N ALA A 313 -8.21 -13.81 -13.81
CA ALA A 313 -8.91 -15.03 -14.24
C ALA A 313 -8.25 -16.33 -13.73
N TYR A 314 -7.09 -16.28 -13.09
CA TYR A 314 -6.28 -17.46 -12.71
C TYR A 314 -7.01 -18.48 -11.81
N ASP A 315 -7.91 -18.02 -10.93
CA ASP A 315 -8.69 -18.83 -10.00
C ASP A 315 -10.11 -19.17 -10.54
N LEU A 316 -10.47 -18.68 -11.73
CA LEU A 316 -11.80 -18.90 -12.28
C LEU A 316 -11.98 -20.32 -12.83
N LYS A 317 -13.24 -20.77 -12.81
CA LYS A 317 -13.65 -22.05 -13.41
C LYS A 317 -13.40 -22.17 -14.93
N THR A 318 -13.10 -21.05 -15.58
CA THR A 318 -12.83 -20.94 -17.02
C THR A 318 -11.34 -20.89 -17.35
N THR A 319 -10.46 -20.97 -16.35
CA THR A 319 -9.02 -21.13 -16.55
C THR A 319 -8.63 -22.57 -16.26
N ILE A 320 -7.98 -23.22 -17.22
CA ILE A 320 -7.73 -24.66 -17.20
C ILE A 320 -6.22 -24.91 -17.29
N TYR A 321 -5.71 -25.66 -16.32
CA TYR A 321 -4.30 -25.95 -16.10
C TYR A 321 -3.97 -27.41 -16.47
N PHE A 322 -2.92 -27.60 -17.25
CA PHE A 322 -2.40 -28.90 -17.67
C PHE A 322 -1.02 -29.07 -17.02
N LEU A 323 -0.98 -29.82 -15.92
CA LEU A 323 0.25 -30.04 -15.16
C LEU A 323 1.20 -30.98 -15.93
N PRO A 324 2.52 -30.91 -15.72
CA PRO A 324 3.49 -31.83 -16.35
C PRO A 324 3.20 -33.32 -16.07
N SER A 325 2.57 -33.63 -14.93
CA SER A 325 2.10 -34.98 -14.59
C SER A 325 1.03 -35.53 -15.55
N GLY A 326 0.33 -34.66 -16.28
CA GLY A 326 -0.84 -34.99 -17.11
C GLY A 326 -2.17 -34.83 -16.37
N ARG A 327 -2.15 -34.43 -15.10
CA ARG A 327 -3.37 -34.03 -14.39
C ARG A 327 -3.86 -32.69 -14.95
N ILE A 328 -5.16 -32.62 -15.23
CA ILE A 328 -5.85 -31.39 -15.57
C ILE A 328 -6.50 -30.87 -14.30
N LYS A 329 -6.32 -29.57 -14.02
CA LYS A 329 -7.00 -28.86 -12.94
C LYS A 329 -7.73 -27.64 -13.51
N VAL A 330 -8.89 -27.34 -12.94
CA VAL A 330 -9.58 -26.08 -13.15
C VAL A 330 -9.07 -25.07 -12.12
N GLY A 331 -8.98 -23.78 -12.47
CA GLY A 331 -8.48 -22.71 -11.58
C GLY A 331 -9.10 -22.75 -10.20
N SER A 332 -10.42 -22.84 -10.12
CA SER A 332 -11.19 -22.89 -8.87
C SER A 332 -11.04 -24.18 -8.04
N MET A 333 -10.21 -25.13 -8.48
CA MET A 333 -9.86 -26.37 -7.77
C MET A 333 -8.38 -26.41 -7.34
N ILE A 334 -7.65 -25.31 -7.53
CA ILE A 334 -6.30 -25.11 -7.03
C ILE A 334 -6.43 -24.31 -5.74
N SER A 335 -5.87 -24.81 -4.65
CA SER A 335 -5.86 -24.12 -3.34
C SER A 335 -4.61 -23.25 -3.15
N ASP A 336 -3.54 -23.59 -3.88
CA ASP A 336 -2.26 -22.91 -3.88
C ASP A 336 -1.74 -22.87 -5.33
N TRP A 337 -1.61 -21.66 -5.89
CA TRP A 337 -1.15 -21.43 -7.25
C TRP A 337 0.34 -21.09 -7.32
N ASP A 338 0.98 -20.77 -6.18
CA ASP A 338 2.41 -20.47 -6.10
C ASP A 338 3.22 -21.77 -6.23
N ASP A 339 2.65 -22.90 -5.78
CA ASP A 339 3.18 -24.27 -5.93
C ASP A 339 2.93 -24.93 -7.31
N LEU A 340 2.45 -24.19 -8.32
CA LEU A 340 2.24 -24.77 -9.66
C LEU A 340 3.57 -25.13 -10.35
N PRO A 341 3.80 -26.41 -10.75
CA PRO A 341 5.08 -26.81 -11.33
C PRO A 341 5.42 -26.03 -12.60
N ALA A 342 6.70 -25.67 -12.76
CA ALA A 342 7.22 -25.15 -14.02
C ALA A 342 6.87 -26.09 -15.19
N LYS A 343 6.65 -25.53 -16.39
CA LYS A 343 6.09 -26.19 -17.58
C LYS A 343 4.61 -26.57 -17.49
N THR A 344 3.89 -26.24 -16.41
CA THR A 344 2.41 -26.27 -16.40
C THR A 344 1.88 -25.37 -17.52
N LYS A 345 1.00 -25.89 -18.37
CA LYS A 345 0.33 -25.10 -19.41
C LYS A 345 -1.01 -24.59 -18.89
N LEU A 346 -1.48 -23.45 -19.40
CA LEU A 346 -2.83 -22.97 -19.13
C LEU A 346 -3.51 -22.36 -20.36
N ILE A 347 -4.83 -22.39 -20.35
CA ILE A 347 -5.72 -21.69 -21.28
C ILE A 347 -6.76 -20.91 -20.45
N VAL A 348 -7.10 -19.70 -20.89
CA VAL A 348 -7.92 -18.73 -20.12
C VAL A 348 -9.19 -18.40 -20.90
N GLY A 349 -10.36 -18.50 -20.25
CA GLY A 349 -11.66 -18.26 -20.90
C GLY A 349 -12.14 -19.46 -21.73
N TYR A 350 -12.05 -20.68 -21.16
CA TYR A 350 -12.41 -21.94 -21.81
C TYR A 350 -13.43 -22.75 -21.02
N ARG A 351 -14.18 -23.59 -21.75
CA ARG A 351 -15.10 -24.61 -21.26
C ARG A 351 -14.73 -25.99 -21.83
N GLY A 352 -15.07 -27.03 -21.09
CA GLY A 352 -14.64 -28.41 -21.32
C GLY A 352 -14.07 -29.03 -20.03
N PRO A 353 -13.40 -30.19 -20.10
CA PRO A 353 -13.11 -30.96 -21.31
C PRO A 353 -14.36 -31.62 -21.91
N TYR A 354 -14.48 -31.60 -23.24
CA TYR A 354 -15.38 -32.46 -24.00
C TYR A 354 -14.57 -33.65 -24.53
N ARG A 355 -14.93 -34.87 -24.18
CA ARG A 355 -14.22 -36.07 -24.67
C ARG A 355 -14.68 -36.40 -26.09
N LEU A 356 -13.72 -36.77 -26.95
CA LEU A 356 -13.97 -37.41 -28.24
C LEU A 356 -14.14 -38.92 -28.04
N ASP A 357 -15.38 -39.40 -28.17
CA ASP A 357 -15.75 -40.81 -28.03
C ASP A 357 -16.00 -41.51 -29.39
N ASN A 358 -16.25 -42.82 -29.38
CA ASN A 358 -16.37 -43.63 -30.60
C ASN A 358 -17.46 -43.10 -31.54
N GLY A 359 -17.10 -42.85 -32.80
CA GLY A 359 -18.02 -42.37 -33.84
C GLY A 359 -18.26 -40.86 -33.85
N GLN A 360 -17.83 -40.13 -32.82
CA GLN A 360 -17.97 -38.68 -32.78
C GLN A 360 -16.81 -37.98 -33.48
N SER A 361 -17.11 -36.96 -34.29
CA SER A 361 -16.11 -36.13 -34.95
C SER A 361 -15.78 -34.85 -34.17
N ALA A 362 -14.58 -34.31 -34.37
CA ALA A 362 -14.22 -32.99 -33.82
C ALA A 362 -15.16 -31.86 -34.30
N TYR A 363 -15.76 -32.02 -35.48
CA TYR A 363 -16.76 -31.12 -36.03
C TYR A 363 -18.08 -31.16 -35.24
N GLU A 364 -18.53 -32.32 -34.77
CA GLU A 364 -19.75 -32.41 -33.95
C GLU A 364 -19.60 -31.75 -32.57
N ILE A 365 -18.38 -31.71 -32.02
CA ILE A 365 -18.11 -31.06 -30.73
C ILE A 365 -17.88 -29.53 -30.89
N ALA A 366 -17.09 -29.12 -31.87
CA ALA A 366 -16.63 -27.73 -32.03
C ALA A 366 -17.32 -26.95 -33.16
N GLY A 367 -18.21 -27.60 -33.93
CA GLY A 367 -18.83 -27.05 -35.14
C GLY A 367 -17.81 -26.65 -36.20
N LEU A 368 -18.18 -25.64 -37.00
CA LEU A 368 -17.31 -25.00 -38.00
C LEU A 368 -15.96 -24.52 -37.43
N LYS A 369 -15.85 -24.31 -36.12
CA LYS A 369 -14.63 -23.86 -35.44
C LYS A 369 -13.67 -25.00 -35.05
N TYR A 370 -13.90 -26.25 -35.44
CA TYR A 370 -13.00 -27.37 -35.09
C TYR A 370 -11.55 -27.16 -35.54
N LYS A 371 -11.32 -26.44 -36.64
CA LYS A 371 -9.99 -26.04 -37.16
C LYS A 371 -9.48 -24.68 -36.65
N ASP A 372 -10.26 -23.96 -35.87
CA ASP A 372 -9.89 -22.64 -35.35
C ASP A 372 -8.71 -22.76 -34.36
N ARG A 373 -7.80 -21.79 -34.40
CA ARG A 373 -6.67 -21.67 -33.45
C ARG A 373 -7.15 -21.63 -31.99
N LYS A 374 -8.33 -21.07 -31.74
CA LYS A 374 -8.96 -21.01 -30.41
C LYS A 374 -9.68 -22.29 -30.00
N THR A 375 -9.70 -23.34 -30.82
CA THR A 375 -10.20 -24.66 -30.41
C THR A 375 -9.01 -25.51 -29.96
N ILE A 376 -9.00 -25.94 -28.71
CA ILE A 376 -7.81 -26.57 -28.09
C ILE A 376 -8.06 -28.06 -27.88
N TYR A 377 -7.09 -28.86 -28.29
CA TYR A 377 -7.11 -30.32 -28.23
C TYR A 377 -6.01 -30.81 -27.30
N TYR A 378 -6.35 -31.70 -26.37
CA TYR A 378 -5.41 -32.41 -25.51
C TYR A 378 -5.40 -33.88 -25.88
N LEU A 379 -4.39 -34.27 -26.66
CA LEU A 379 -4.23 -35.61 -27.22
C LEU A 379 -3.41 -36.47 -26.23
N PRO A 380 -3.80 -37.73 -25.98
CA PRO A 380 -2.94 -38.70 -25.33
C PRO A 380 -1.57 -38.81 -26.03
N PRO A 381 -0.45 -38.99 -25.29
CA PRO A 381 -0.38 -39.17 -23.84
C PRO A 381 -0.33 -37.86 -23.02
N LYS A 382 -0.14 -36.68 -23.65
CA LYS A 382 -0.03 -35.36 -22.95
C LYS A 382 0.07 -34.12 -23.89
N LYS A 383 -0.25 -34.23 -25.18
CA LYS A 383 0.05 -33.21 -26.21
C LYS A 383 -1.10 -32.21 -26.36
N LEU A 384 -0.90 -30.99 -25.88
CA LEU A 384 -1.84 -29.87 -26.05
C LEU A 384 -1.55 -29.12 -27.37
N LEU A 385 -2.56 -28.97 -28.23
CA LEU A 385 -2.49 -28.33 -29.55
C LEU A 385 -3.68 -27.41 -29.81
N ALA A 386 -3.48 -26.38 -30.62
CA ALA A 386 -4.55 -25.61 -31.23
C ALA A 386 -5.05 -26.28 -32.53
N GLY A 387 -6.31 -26.04 -32.92
CA GLY A 387 -6.92 -26.63 -34.12
C GLY A 387 -6.17 -26.30 -35.41
N ASP A 388 -5.59 -25.11 -35.52
CA ASP A 388 -4.75 -24.67 -36.64
C ASP A 388 -3.34 -25.31 -36.67
N LYS A 389 -3.09 -26.30 -35.79
CA LYS A 389 -1.85 -27.11 -35.70
C LYS A 389 -2.11 -28.60 -35.87
N ILE A 390 -3.33 -28.99 -36.27
CA ILE A 390 -3.73 -30.38 -36.50
C ILE A 390 -3.96 -30.56 -38.00
N ASN A 391 -3.16 -31.43 -38.63
CA ASN A 391 -3.24 -31.69 -40.07
C ASN A 391 -4.29 -32.78 -40.40
N ASP A 392 -4.41 -33.79 -39.54
CA ASP A 392 -5.39 -34.86 -39.67
C ASP A 392 -6.36 -34.87 -38.47
N PHE A 393 -7.63 -34.63 -38.75
CA PHE A 393 -8.73 -34.69 -37.79
C PHE A 393 -9.46 -36.04 -37.79
N LYS A 394 -9.23 -36.90 -38.80
CA LYS A 394 -9.81 -38.24 -38.87
C LYS A 394 -9.02 -39.22 -38.00
N GLY A 395 -7.69 -39.08 -37.96
CA GLY A 395 -6.79 -39.87 -37.10
C GLY A 395 -6.61 -39.36 -35.66
N LEU A 396 -7.55 -38.57 -35.10
CA LEU A 396 -7.44 -38.11 -33.71
C LEU A 396 -7.51 -39.28 -32.72
N PRO A 397 -6.56 -39.42 -31.77
CA PRO A 397 -6.58 -40.54 -30.83
C PRO A 397 -7.84 -40.56 -29.95
N LYS A 398 -8.36 -41.76 -29.68
CA LYS A 398 -9.47 -41.97 -28.76
C LYS A 398 -9.17 -41.38 -27.38
N GLY A 399 -10.15 -40.69 -26.79
CA GLY A 399 -9.98 -40.01 -25.51
C GLY A 399 -9.27 -38.66 -25.58
N THR A 400 -9.03 -38.12 -26.80
CA THR A 400 -8.69 -36.71 -26.98
C THR A 400 -9.75 -35.83 -26.31
N LEU A 401 -9.30 -34.81 -25.57
CA LEU A 401 -10.18 -33.84 -24.92
C LEU A 401 -10.16 -32.52 -25.68
N ILE A 402 -11.34 -31.95 -25.93
CA ILE A 402 -11.53 -30.69 -26.64
C ILE A 402 -11.96 -29.61 -25.64
N PHE A 403 -11.40 -28.42 -25.79
CA PHE A 403 -11.76 -27.23 -25.03
C PHE A 403 -12.16 -26.11 -25.99
N LEU A 404 -13.28 -25.46 -25.68
CA LEU A 404 -13.88 -24.42 -26.50
C LEU A 404 -13.82 -23.10 -25.73
N PRO A 405 -13.65 -21.94 -26.39
CA PRO A 405 -13.76 -20.65 -25.72
C PRO A 405 -15.13 -20.46 -25.08
N THR A 406 -15.15 -19.83 -23.90
CA THR A 406 -16.37 -19.17 -23.39
C THR A 406 -16.52 -17.86 -24.15
N THR A 407 -17.49 -17.82 -25.07
CA THR A 407 -17.90 -16.63 -25.84
C THR A 407 -18.28 -15.47 -24.95
#